data_AF-A0A423XJX2-F1
#
_entry.id   AF-A0A423XJX2-F1
#
_cell.length_a   1.000
_cell.length_b   1.000
_cell.length_c   1.000
_cell.angle_alpha   90.00
_cell.angle_beta   90.00
_cell.angle_gamma   90.00
#
_symmetry.space_group_name_H-M   'P 1'
#
loop_
_entity.id
_entity.type
_entity.pdbx_description
1 polymer ?
#
loop_
_entity_poly.entity_id
_entity_poly.type
_entity_poly.pdbx_seq_one_letter_code
_entity_poly.pdbx_strand_id
1 'polypeptide(L)'
;MATKAVSEAVGGAARTAPFKLGQKKVYLPNHVITFVRPKANQPPTTATFHVPLTFNKLDFRDYLWNVYNVEVTGVRSFINQMQARQRNYKGFGGKWYRPRSQKMMVVDLAKPFVWPEVPEDKDAWDHSMFTAVEKTHKEQLDLDFERTKGTPPLREEQKASDDRVLLRQQAKELLAGTRKWRPGQPLGPAWVEVEAEEAKQRESTS
;
A
#
# COMPACT_ATOMS: atom_id res chain seq x y z
N MET A 1 -44.53 -28.81 27.52
CA MET A 1 -44.80 -27.43 27.07
C MET A 1 -45.18 -26.64 28.33
N ALA A 2 -44.42 -25.73 28.91
CA ALA A 2 -43.48 -24.77 28.36
C ALA A 2 -42.17 -24.74 29.18
N THR A 3 -41.06 -24.63 28.46
CA THR A 3 -39.71 -24.51 29.00
C THR A 3 -39.46 -23.10 29.54
N LYS A 4 -38.87 -23.09 30.73
CA LYS A 4 -38.53 -21.92 31.54
C LYS A 4 -37.50 -21.06 30.78
N ALA A 5 -37.82 -19.79 30.59
CA ALA A 5 -36.85 -18.79 30.17
C ALA A 5 -35.75 -18.68 31.24
N VAL A 6 -34.51 -18.94 30.86
CA VAL A 6 -33.33 -18.58 31.65
C VAL A 6 -32.76 -17.33 31.00
N SER A 7 -33.20 -16.17 31.49
CA SER A 7 -32.45 -14.94 31.36
C SER A 7 -31.28 -15.02 32.32
N GLU A 8 -30.09 -15.35 31.83
CA GLU A 8 -28.87 -15.20 32.62
C GLU A 8 -28.56 -13.70 32.79
N ALA A 9 -28.91 -13.20 33.97
CA ALA A 9 -28.36 -11.99 34.51
C ALA A 9 -26.84 -12.20 34.70
N VAL A 10 -26.03 -11.64 33.79
CA VAL A 10 -24.60 -11.47 34.05
C VAL A 10 -24.47 -10.27 34.99
N GLY A 11 -24.71 -10.54 36.28
CA GLY A 11 -24.40 -9.64 37.37
C GLY A 11 -22.92 -9.26 37.32
N GLY A 12 -22.63 -7.99 37.59
CA GLY A 12 -21.28 -7.43 37.68
C GLY A 12 -20.49 -8.04 38.84
N ALA A 13 -20.07 -9.30 38.68
CA ALA A 13 -18.98 -9.86 39.45
C ALA A 13 -17.72 -9.07 39.07
N ALA A 14 -17.11 -8.41 40.05
CA ALA A 14 -15.81 -7.77 39.88
C ALA A 14 -14.84 -8.83 39.33
N ARG A 15 -14.46 -8.68 38.05
CA ARG A 15 -13.56 -9.62 37.39
C ARG A 15 -12.22 -9.60 38.13
N THR A 16 -11.88 -10.71 38.78
CA THR A 16 -10.58 -10.85 39.43
C THR A 16 -9.51 -11.01 38.36
N ALA A 17 -8.62 -10.03 38.26
CA ALA A 17 -7.51 -10.10 37.32
C ALA A 17 -6.57 -11.26 37.69
N PRO A 18 -6.03 -12.02 36.73
CA PRO A 18 -5.06 -13.09 36.98
C PRO A 18 -3.65 -12.56 37.34
N PHE A 19 -3.54 -11.27 37.65
CA PHE A 19 -2.31 -10.58 38.02
C PHE A 19 -2.60 -9.44 38.99
N LYS A 20 -1.55 -8.97 39.67
CA LYS A 20 -1.64 -7.84 40.58
C LYS A 20 -1.89 -6.54 39.80
N LEU A 21 -3.04 -5.92 40.04
CA LEU A 21 -3.39 -4.63 39.46
C LEU A 21 -2.54 -3.49 40.05
N GLY A 22 -2.29 -2.48 39.22
CA GLY A 22 -1.64 -1.24 39.64
C GLY A 22 -2.53 -0.39 40.55
N GLN A 23 -1.91 0.42 41.40
CA GLN A 23 -2.64 1.36 42.28
C GLN A 23 -2.99 2.67 41.56
N LYS A 24 -2.20 3.05 40.55
CA LYS A 24 -2.40 4.29 39.77
C LYS A 24 -3.51 4.07 38.74
N LYS A 25 -4.66 4.67 38.98
CA LYS A 25 -5.82 4.60 38.09
C LYS A 25 -5.68 5.63 36.97
N VAL A 26 -5.75 5.16 35.73
CA VAL A 26 -5.79 6.01 34.52
C VAL A 26 -7.17 5.86 33.91
N TYR A 27 -8.02 6.87 34.08
CA TYR A 27 -9.41 6.82 33.62
C TYR A 27 -9.57 7.10 32.13
N LEU A 28 -8.71 7.96 31.56
CA LEU A 28 -8.79 8.43 30.18
C LEU A 28 -7.44 8.22 29.46
N PRO A 29 -7.12 6.98 29.05
CA PRO A 29 -5.89 6.71 28.31
C PRO A 29 -5.95 7.30 26.89
N ASN A 30 -4.94 8.08 26.49
CA ASN A 30 -4.81 8.65 25.14
C ASN A 30 -3.78 7.85 24.31
N HIS A 31 -4.01 6.56 24.18
CA HIS A 31 -3.04 5.64 23.58
C HIS A 31 -3.66 4.92 22.38
N VAL A 32 -2.97 4.96 21.25
CA VAL A 32 -3.37 4.23 20.04
C VAL A 32 -2.55 2.95 19.96
N ILE A 33 -3.25 1.82 19.95
CA ILE A 33 -2.64 0.49 19.81
C ILE A 33 -3.12 -0.09 18.48
N THR A 34 -2.19 -0.64 17.71
CA THR A 34 -2.50 -1.28 16.43
C THR A 34 -2.23 -2.76 16.53
N PHE A 35 -3.23 -3.59 16.22
CA PHE A 35 -3.06 -5.02 16.14
C PHE A 35 -2.50 -5.40 14.76
N VAL A 36 -1.34 -6.06 14.74
CA VAL A 36 -0.60 -6.38 13.52
C VAL A 36 -0.82 -7.85 13.16
N ARG A 37 -0.97 -8.13 11.85
CA ARG A 37 -1.06 -9.50 11.33
C ARG A 37 0.22 -10.28 11.72
N PRO A 38 0.09 -11.53 12.22
CA PRO A 38 1.23 -12.35 12.59
C PRO A 38 2.10 -12.70 11.37
N LYS A 39 3.36 -13.01 11.64
CA LYS A 39 4.25 -13.58 10.62
C LYS A 39 3.85 -15.03 10.33
N ALA A 40 4.20 -15.54 9.15
CA ALA A 40 3.82 -16.90 8.70
C ALA A 40 4.15 -18.02 9.70
N ASN A 41 5.27 -17.91 10.43
CA ASN A 41 5.75 -18.96 11.35
C ASN A 41 5.37 -18.71 12.82
N GLN A 42 4.45 -17.79 13.09
CA GLN A 42 4.05 -17.43 14.45
C GLN A 42 2.89 -18.32 14.91
N PRO A 43 2.93 -18.87 16.13
CA PRO A 43 1.83 -19.71 16.63
C PRO A 43 0.55 -18.87 16.83
N PRO A 44 -0.64 -19.50 16.73
CA PRO A 44 -1.93 -18.80 16.88
C PRO A 44 -2.19 -18.30 18.31
N THR A 45 -1.40 -18.74 19.27
CA THR A 45 -1.44 -18.24 20.65
C THR A 45 -0.72 -16.92 20.81
N THR A 46 0.07 -16.47 19.83
CA THR A 46 0.89 -15.27 19.97
C THR A 46 0.36 -14.14 19.09
N ALA A 47 0.07 -12.99 19.69
CA ALA A 47 -0.39 -11.77 19.02
C ALA A 47 0.67 -10.65 19.04
N THR A 48 0.76 -9.87 17.97
CA THR A 48 1.75 -8.77 17.85
C THR A 48 1.04 -7.43 17.72
N PHE A 49 1.48 -6.44 18.50
CA PHE A 49 0.89 -5.11 18.54
C PHE A 49 1.96 -4.02 18.36
N HIS A 50 1.61 -2.95 17.65
CA HIS A 50 2.33 -1.69 17.69
C HIS A 50 1.77 -0.83 18.81
N VAL A 51 2.64 -0.34 19.67
CA VAL A 51 2.28 0.32 20.93
C VAL A 51 3.12 1.60 21.09
N PRO A 52 2.62 2.65 21.77
CA PRO A 52 3.44 3.84 22.05
C PRO A 52 4.75 3.52 22.77
N LEU A 53 5.80 4.31 22.52
CA LEU A 53 7.14 4.05 23.08
C LEU A 53 7.16 4.08 24.63
N THR A 54 6.24 4.84 25.24
CA THR A 54 6.08 5.01 26.68
C THR A 54 5.44 3.82 27.39
N PHE A 55 4.83 2.87 26.66
CA PHE A 55 4.14 1.74 27.29
C PHE A 55 5.10 0.74 27.93
N ASN A 56 4.75 0.27 29.12
CA ASN A 56 5.40 -0.86 29.76
C ASN A 56 4.66 -2.18 29.47
N LYS A 57 5.35 -3.31 29.67
CA LYS A 57 4.76 -4.65 29.58
C LYS A 57 3.61 -4.85 30.57
N LEU A 58 3.74 -4.30 31.76
CA LEU A 58 2.72 -4.37 32.82
C LEU A 58 1.48 -3.57 32.41
N ASP A 59 1.68 -2.34 31.95
CA ASP A 59 0.60 -1.47 31.47
C ASP A 59 -0.13 -2.11 30.29
N PHE A 60 0.59 -2.77 29.38
CA PHE A 60 -0.04 -3.42 28.23
C PHE A 60 -0.89 -4.62 28.62
N ARG A 61 -0.41 -5.44 29.57
CA ARG A 61 -1.17 -6.55 30.12
C ARG A 61 -2.45 -6.06 30.80
N ASP A 62 -2.35 -5.01 31.60
CA ASP A 62 -3.48 -4.38 32.28
C ASP A 62 -4.48 -3.77 31.28
N TYR A 63 -3.97 -3.11 30.24
CA TYR A 63 -4.77 -2.51 29.18
C TYR A 63 -5.61 -3.55 28.41
N LEU A 64 -4.99 -4.65 27.99
CA LEU A 64 -5.68 -5.72 27.26
C LEU A 64 -6.78 -6.39 28.10
N TRP A 65 -6.55 -6.54 29.41
CA TRP A 65 -7.52 -7.10 30.35
C TRP A 65 -8.70 -6.14 30.60
N ASN A 66 -8.42 -4.89 30.98
CA ASN A 66 -9.46 -3.95 31.39
C ASN A 66 -10.28 -3.41 30.20
N VAL A 67 -9.64 -3.19 29.04
CA VAL A 67 -10.32 -2.59 27.86
C VAL A 67 -10.92 -3.66 26.96
N TYR A 68 -10.15 -4.72 26.65
CA TYR A 68 -10.56 -5.73 25.68
C TYR A 68 -10.96 -7.08 26.29
N ASN A 69 -10.85 -7.25 27.61
CA ASN A 69 -11.13 -8.51 28.29
C ASN A 69 -10.31 -9.69 27.74
N VAL A 70 -9.04 -9.44 27.40
CA VAL A 70 -8.13 -10.46 26.88
C VAL A 70 -7.15 -10.89 27.97
N GLU A 71 -7.15 -12.19 28.27
CA GLU A 71 -6.20 -12.79 29.19
C GLU A 71 -4.88 -13.10 28.50
N VAL A 72 -3.81 -12.72 29.18
CA VAL A 72 -2.44 -12.82 28.68
C VAL A 72 -1.58 -13.53 29.72
N THR A 73 -0.83 -14.53 29.27
CA THR A 73 0.14 -15.27 30.10
C THR A 73 1.46 -14.51 30.19
N GLY A 74 1.95 -13.96 29.07
CA GLY A 74 3.21 -13.25 29.00
C GLY A 74 3.23 -12.13 27.96
N VAL A 75 4.06 -11.10 28.22
CA VAL A 75 4.29 -9.99 27.28
C VAL A 75 5.78 -9.81 27.04
N ARG A 76 6.16 -9.82 25.77
CA ARG A 76 7.51 -9.54 25.27
C ARG A 76 7.46 -8.20 24.53
N SER A 77 8.53 -7.42 24.64
CA SER A 77 8.60 -6.10 24.00
C SER A 77 9.94 -5.91 23.34
N PHE A 78 9.95 -5.33 22.15
CA PHE A 78 11.16 -4.91 21.46
C PHE A 78 10.95 -3.56 20.78
N ILE A 79 12.04 -2.86 20.51
CA ILE A 79 12.03 -1.53 19.91
C ILE A 79 12.73 -1.62 18.56
N ASN A 80 11.99 -1.34 17.50
CA ASN A 80 12.51 -1.26 16.14
C ASN A 80 13.05 0.15 15.92
N GLN A 81 14.36 0.25 15.73
CA GLN A 81 14.99 1.51 15.36
C GLN A 81 14.68 1.85 13.90
N MET A 82 14.26 3.09 13.65
CA MET A 82 14.06 3.58 12.28
C MET A 82 15.37 4.05 11.68
N GLN A 83 15.54 3.90 10.36
CA GLN A 83 16.70 4.41 9.64
C GLN A 83 16.76 5.94 9.69
N ALA A 84 17.97 6.50 9.70
CA ALA A 84 18.15 7.95 9.60
C ALA A 84 17.63 8.46 8.25
N ARG A 85 16.91 9.59 8.28
CA ARG A 85 16.32 10.22 7.09
C ARG A 85 16.70 11.69 7.07
N GLN A 86 16.65 12.29 5.89
CA GLN A 86 16.71 13.74 5.77
C GLN A 86 15.29 14.33 5.72
N ARG A 87 15.12 15.55 6.23
CA ARG A 87 13.82 16.25 6.31
C ARG A 87 13.26 16.63 4.92
N ASN A 88 14.14 16.85 3.94
CA ASN A 88 13.75 17.36 2.62
C ASN A 88 13.38 16.23 1.66
N TYR A 89 12.45 16.55 0.76
CA TYR A 89 12.05 15.70 -0.35
C TYR A 89 13.28 15.40 -1.24
N LYS A 90 13.47 14.12 -1.59
CA LYS A 90 14.59 13.59 -2.38
C LYS A 90 15.99 13.63 -1.76
N GLY A 91 16.14 13.93 -0.46
CA GLY A 91 17.43 13.73 0.21
C GLY A 91 18.54 14.71 -0.19
N PHE A 92 18.18 15.86 -0.77
CA PHE A 92 19.11 16.95 -1.03
C PHE A 92 18.84 18.12 -0.07
N GLY A 93 19.82 18.42 0.79
CA GLY A 93 19.88 19.66 1.57
C GLY A 93 19.13 19.69 2.91
N GLY A 94 18.66 18.55 3.45
CA GLY A 94 17.96 18.50 4.74
C GLY A 94 18.87 18.09 5.90
N LYS A 95 18.59 18.59 7.12
CA LYS A 95 19.25 18.07 8.34
C LYS A 95 18.94 16.58 8.49
N TRP A 96 19.98 15.79 8.75
CA TRP A 96 19.83 14.39 9.13
C TRP A 96 19.13 14.29 10.48
N TYR A 97 18.09 13.48 10.55
CA TYR A 97 17.43 13.15 11.79
C TYR A 97 17.02 11.68 11.78
N ARG A 98 16.78 11.13 12.96
CA ARG A 98 16.22 9.80 13.10
C ARG A 98 14.75 9.91 13.50
N PRO A 99 13.81 9.34 12.73
CA PRO A 99 12.43 9.23 13.17
C PRO A 99 12.34 8.45 14.49
N ARG A 100 11.27 8.68 15.26
CA ARG A 100 11.06 7.99 16.53
C ARG A 100 10.98 6.48 16.33
N SER A 101 11.67 5.71 17.16
CA SER A 101 11.62 4.26 17.13
C SER A 101 10.21 3.72 17.38
N GLN A 102 9.88 2.61 16.73
CA GLN A 102 8.58 1.94 16.87
C GLN A 102 8.69 0.85 17.92
N LYS A 103 7.78 0.84 18.90
CA LYS A 103 7.75 -0.20 19.92
C LYS A 103 6.71 -1.24 19.52
N MET A 104 7.15 -2.49 19.48
CA MET A 104 6.29 -3.64 19.21
C MET A 104 6.21 -4.50 20.47
N MET A 105 5.02 -4.98 20.77
CA MET A 105 4.78 -5.93 21.86
C MET A 105 4.19 -7.21 21.30
N VAL A 106 4.72 -8.33 21.77
CA VAL A 106 4.30 -9.68 21.43
C VAL A 106 3.71 -10.30 22.68
N VAL A 107 2.50 -10.79 22.56
CA VAL A 107 1.64 -11.20 23.66
C VAL A 107 1.32 -12.67 23.49
N ASP A 108 1.53 -13.43 24.56
CA ASP A 108 1.12 -14.82 24.63
C ASP A 108 -0.31 -14.87 25.20
N LEU A 109 -1.28 -15.13 24.33
CA LEU A 109 -2.70 -15.15 24.63
C LEU A 109 -3.07 -16.46 25.34
N ALA A 110 -4.01 -16.39 26.28
CA ALA A 110 -4.60 -17.58 26.89
C ALA A 110 -5.52 -18.33 25.89
N LYS A 111 -6.22 -17.57 25.04
CA LYS A 111 -7.08 -18.12 23.97
C LYS A 111 -6.41 -17.90 22.61
N PRO A 112 -6.27 -18.96 21.77
CA PRO A 112 -5.69 -18.80 20.45
C PRO A 112 -6.57 -17.92 19.57
N PHE A 113 -5.93 -17.14 18.70
CA PHE A 113 -6.58 -16.29 17.72
C PHE A 113 -5.90 -16.44 16.36
N VAL A 114 -6.70 -16.68 15.33
CA VAL A 114 -6.26 -16.76 13.94
C VAL A 114 -6.87 -15.60 13.18
N TRP A 115 -6.03 -14.87 12.45
CA TRP A 115 -6.51 -13.79 11.60
C TRP A 115 -7.31 -14.35 10.43
N PRO A 116 -8.38 -13.65 9.99
CA PRO A 116 -9.07 -14.04 8.77
C PRO A 116 -8.11 -13.98 7.58
N GLU A 117 -8.39 -14.80 6.57
CA GLU A 117 -7.67 -14.75 5.31
C GLU A 117 -7.90 -13.40 4.61
N VAL A 118 -6.92 -12.98 3.81
CA VAL A 118 -7.05 -11.74 3.04
C VAL A 118 -8.04 -12.01 1.92
N PRO A 119 -9.11 -11.20 1.74
CA PRO A 119 -10.02 -11.36 0.63
C PRO A 119 -9.28 -11.34 -0.72
N GLU A 120 -9.68 -12.23 -1.62
CA GLU A 120 -9.18 -12.23 -3.01
C GLU A 120 -9.70 -10.99 -3.75
N ASP A 121 -10.99 -10.71 -3.60
CA ASP A 121 -11.66 -9.54 -4.17
C ASP A 121 -11.31 -8.28 -3.36
N LYS A 122 -10.50 -7.40 -3.96
CA LYS A 122 -10.04 -6.15 -3.33
C LYS A 122 -10.56 -4.89 -4.03
N ASP A 123 -11.59 -5.03 -4.84
CA ASP A 123 -12.15 -3.93 -5.63
C ASP A 123 -12.76 -2.84 -4.75
N ALA A 124 -13.34 -3.21 -3.60
CA ALA A 124 -13.85 -2.24 -2.62
C ALA A 124 -12.77 -1.29 -2.06
N TRP A 125 -11.49 -1.63 -2.22
CA TRP A 125 -10.34 -0.81 -1.81
C TRP A 125 -9.55 -0.26 -3.00
N ASP A 126 -10.10 -0.30 -4.22
CA ASP A 126 -9.46 0.16 -5.46
C ASP A 126 -8.02 -0.35 -5.63
N HIS A 127 -7.82 -1.64 -5.34
CA HIS A 127 -6.48 -2.22 -5.30
C HIS A 127 -5.77 -2.17 -6.67
N SER A 128 -6.52 -2.28 -7.77
CA SER A 128 -5.99 -2.16 -9.14
C SER A 128 -5.28 -0.83 -9.35
N MET A 129 -5.93 0.29 -9.01
CA MET A 129 -5.36 1.63 -9.09
C MET A 129 -4.17 1.81 -8.15
N PHE A 130 -4.29 1.33 -6.90
CA PHE A 130 -3.18 1.37 -5.96
C PHE A 130 -1.94 0.65 -6.52
N THR A 131 -2.11 -0.55 -7.08
CA THR A 131 -0.98 -1.31 -7.65
C THR A 131 -0.40 -0.64 -8.90
N ALA A 132 -1.21 0.01 -9.74
CA ALA A 132 -0.73 0.75 -10.91
C ALA A 132 0.11 1.96 -10.49
N VAL A 133 -0.36 2.72 -9.49
CA VAL A 133 0.38 3.88 -8.94
C VAL A 133 1.67 3.41 -8.26
N GLU A 134 1.64 2.33 -7.49
CA GLU A 134 2.84 1.80 -6.84
C GLU A 134 3.88 1.30 -7.85
N LYS A 135 3.45 0.60 -8.91
CA LYS A 135 4.34 0.14 -9.98
C LYS A 135 5.01 1.31 -10.70
N THR A 136 4.22 2.29 -11.14
CA THR A 136 4.76 3.48 -11.82
C THR A 136 5.70 4.27 -10.92
N HIS A 137 5.37 4.42 -9.63
CA HIS A 137 6.25 5.08 -8.66
C HIS A 137 7.56 4.31 -8.47
N LYS A 138 7.50 2.98 -8.37
CA LYS A 138 8.68 2.12 -8.23
C LYS A 138 9.58 2.21 -9.47
N GLU A 139 9.01 2.12 -10.67
CA GLU A 139 9.74 2.28 -11.93
C GLU A 139 10.47 3.63 -11.99
N GLN A 140 9.81 4.71 -11.57
CA GLN A 140 10.45 6.03 -11.49
C GLN A 140 11.61 6.07 -10.49
N LEU A 141 11.45 5.46 -9.30
CA LEU A 141 12.50 5.39 -8.30
C LEU A 141 13.70 4.57 -8.78
N ASP A 142 13.45 3.44 -9.46
CA ASP A 142 14.49 2.58 -10.02
C ASP A 142 15.27 3.32 -11.12
N LEU A 143 14.58 4.05 -12.01
CA LEU A 143 15.20 4.91 -13.03
C LEU A 143 16.04 6.04 -12.42
N ASP A 144 15.52 6.73 -11.39
CA ASP A 144 16.26 7.77 -10.68
C ASP A 144 17.50 7.17 -9.99
N PHE A 145 17.38 5.98 -9.41
CA PHE A 145 18.51 5.27 -8.79
C PHE A 145 19.59 4.91 -9.82
N GLU A 146 19.22 4.35 -10.98
CA GLU A 146 20.15 4.06 -12.08
C GLU A 146 20.86 5.31 -12.60
N ARG A 147 20.14 6.42 -12.74
CA ARG A 147 20.71 7.72 -13.10
C ARG A 147 21.72 8.21 -12.07
N THR A 148 21.41 8.10 -10.77
CA THR A 148 22.35 8.49 -9.69
C THR A 148 23.59 7.61 -9.64
N LYS A 149 23.49 6.34 -10.05
CA LYS A 149 24.63 5.42 -10.20
C LYS A 149 25.49 5.70 -11.44
N GLY A 150 25.03 6.55 -12.36
CA GLY A 150 25.72 6.85 -13.61
C GLY A 150 25.52 5.83 -14.72
N THR A 151 24.54 4.93 -14.59
CA THR A 151 24.19 3.91 -15.59
C THR A 151 22.73 4.09 -16.04
N PRO A 152 22.38 5.19 -16.73
CA PRO A 152 21.02 5.37 -17.23
C PRO A 152 20.70 4.28 -18.27
N PRO A 153 19.46 3.74 -18.29
CA PRO A 153 19.11 2.67 -19.20
C PRO A 153 19.13 3.16 -20.65
N LEU A 154 19.62 2.29 -21.54
CA LEU A 154 19.69 2.57 -22.97
C LEU A 154 18.28 2.70 -23.54
N ARG A 155 18.16 3.41 -24.67
CA ARG A 155 16.86 3.62 -25.35
C ARG A 155 16.15 2.31 -25.75
N GLU A 156 16.93 1.24 -25.93
CA GLU A 156 16.42 -0.08 -26.28
C GLU A 156 15.91 -0.86 -25.06
N GLU A 157 16.51 -0.65 -23.89
CA GLU A 157 16.10 -1.24 -22.61
C GLU A 157 14.85 -0.56 -22.05
N GLN A 158 14.65 0.71 -22.38
CA GLN A 158 13.45 1.45 -22.02
C GLN A 158 12.21 0.89 -22.73
N LYS A 159 11.15 0.68 -21.95
CA LYS A 159 9.84 0.29 -22.49
C LYS A 159 9.37 1.32 -23.51
N ALA A 160 8.91 0.85 -24.67
CA ALA A 160 8.30 1.72 -25.66
C ALA A 160 7.05 2.38 -25.05
N SER A 161 6.97 3.71 -25.13
CA SER A 161 5.75 4.44 -24.77
C SER A 161 4.58 4.02 -25.66
N ASP A 162 3.37 4.18 -25.15
CA ASP A 162 2.15 3.85 -25.90
C ASP A 162 2.10 4.62 -27.22
N ASP A 163 2.48 5.90 -27.21
CA ASP A 163 2.64 6.73 -28.41
C ASP A 163 3.57 6.10 -29.45
N ARG A 164 4.70 5.51 -29.00
CA ARG A 164 5.67 4.88 -29.90
C ARG A 164 5.10 3.60 -30.51
N VAL A 165 4.29 2.85 -29.76
CA VAL A 165 3.59 1.66 -30.26
C VAL A 165 2.53 2.08 -31.29
N LEU A 166 1.74 3.11 -31.00
CA LEU A 166 0.73 3.65 -31.90
C LEU A 166 1.34 4.20 -33.19
N LEU A 167 2.41 4.98 -33.10
CA LEU A 167 3.14 5.49 -34.27
C LEU A 167 3.72 4.35 -35.11
N ARG A 168 4.23 3.29 -34.47
CA ARG A 168 4.71 2.10 -35.19
C ARG A 168 3.57 1.39 -35.92
N GLN A 169 2.38 1.30 -35.33
CA GLN A 169 1.21 0.72 -35.99
C GLN A 169 0.75 1.59 -37.17
N GLN A 170 0.63 2.90 -36.96
CA GLN A 170 0.29 3.85 -38.03
C GLN A 170 1.29 3.80 -39.18
N ALA A 171 2.60 3.73 -38.89
CA ALA A 171 3.62 3.58 -39.92
C ALA A 171 3.45 2.27 -40.72
N LYS A 172 3.12 1.15 -40.07
CA LYS A 172 2.84 -0.12 -40.76
C LYS A 172 1.61 -0.02 -41.67
N GLU A 173 0.55 0.65 -41.23
CA GLU A 173 -0.65 0.88 -42.05
C GLU A 173 -0.36 1.74 -43.28
N LEU A 174 0.42 2.81 -43.12
CA LEU A 174 0.85 3.67 -44.23
C LEU A 174 1.70 2.88 -45.23
N LEU A 175 2.64 2.05 -44.75
CA LEU A 175 3.49 1.22 -45.61
C LEU A 175 2.71 0.10 -46.31
N ALA A 176 1.70 -0.46 -45.66
CA ALA A 176 0.80 -1.45 -46.26
C ALA A 176 -0.20 -0.81 -47.25
N GLY A 177 -0.29 0.52 -47.28
CA GLY A 177 -1.23 1.26 -48.13
C GLY A 177 -2.68 1.22 -47.66
N THR A 178 -2.97 0.66 -46.49
CA THR A 178 -4.33 0.61 -45.92
C THR A 178 -4.80 2.01 -45.49
N ARG A 179 -3.86 2.86 -45.06
CA ARG A 179 -4.10 4.23 -44.68
C ARG A 179 -3.29 5.16 -45.59
N LYS A 180 -3.92 6.23 -46.10
CA LYS A 180 -3.22 7.31 -46.81
C LYS A 180 -2.87 8.42 -45.82
N TRP A 181 -1.62 8.89 -45.85
CA TRP A 181 -1.22 10.05 -45.05
C TRP A 181 -1.99 11.29 -45.50
N ARG A 182 -2.44 12.10 -44.54
CA ARG A 182 -3.08 13.39 -44.76
C ARG A 182 -2.55 14.41 -43.76
N PRO A 183 -2.40 15.68 -44.16
CA PRO A 183 -2.01 16.73 -43.24
C PRO A 183 -3.13 16.99 -42.22
N GLY A 184 -2.75 17.29 -40.97
CA GLY A 184 -3.70 17.54 -39.88
C GLY A 184 -4.40 18.91 -39.97
N GLN A 185 -3.88 19.80 -40.83
CA GLN A 185 -4.50 21.08 -41.20
C GLN A 185 -4.84 21.05 -42.69
N PRO A 186 -5.94 21.70 -43.12
CA PRO A 186 -6.25 21.82 -44.53
C PRO A 186 -5.08 22.54 -45.20
N LEU A 187 -4.55 21.96 -46.28
CA LEU A 187 -3.51 22.60 -47.06
C LEU A 187 -4.09 23.90 -47.63
N GLY A 188 -3.26 24.94 -47.70
CA GLY A 188 -3.66 26.21 -48.31
C GLY A 188 -4.18 26.02 -49.75
N PRO A 189 -4.90 27.01 -50.31
CA PRO A 189 -5.59 26.89 -51.59
C PRO A 189 -4.69 26.44 -52.75
N ALA A 190 -3.40 26.78 -52.73
CA ALA A 190 -2.40 26.39 -53.73
C ALA A 190 -2.17 24.87 -53.84
N TRP A 191 -2.52 24.09 -52.82
CA TRP A 191 -2.26 22.64 -52.78
C TRP A 191 -3.52 21.80 -52.99
N VAL A 192 -4.71 22.41 -52.94
CA VAL A 192 -6.00 21.74 -53.18
C VAL A 192 -6.13 21.33 -54.65
N GLU A 193 -5.60 22.16 -55.56
CA GLU A 193 -5.61 21.90 -57.00
C GLU A 193 -4.72 20.70 -57.36
N VAL A 194 -3.54 20.60 -56.74
CA VAL A 194 -2.59 19.50 -56.95
C VAL A 194 -3.16 18.16 -56.51
N GLU A 195 -3.90 18.10 -55.40
CA GLU A 195 -4.55 16.87 -54.94
C GLU A 195 -5.71 16.44 -55.88
N ALA A 196 -6.44 17.40 -56.46
CA ALA A 196 -7.52 17.13 -57.41
C ALA A 196 -6.99 16.61 -58.76
N GLU A 197 -5.84 17.10 -59.22
CA GLU A 197 -5.15 16.61 -60.41
C GLU A 197 -4.59 15.20 -60.20
N GLU A 198 -3.96 14.91 -59.05
CA GLU A 198 -3.50 13.56 -58.72
C GLU A 198 -4.63 12.53 -58.59
N ALA A 199 -5.80 12.93 -58.08
CA ALA A 199 -6.96 12.05 -57.98
C ALA A 199 -7.50 11.67 -59.37
N LYS A 200 -7.61 12.63 -60.29
CA LYS A 200 -8.00 12.38 -61.69
C LYS A 200 -7.01 11.50 -62.44
N GLN A 201 -5.71 11.68 -62.21
CA GLN A 201 -4.69 10.82 -62.83
C GLN A 201 -4.74 9.38 -62.32
N ARG A 202 -5.12 9.16 -61.06
CA ARG A 202 -5.26 7.78 -60.53
C ARG A 202 -6.47 7.06 -61.12
N GLU A 203 -7.60 7.75 -61.29
CA GLU A 203 -8.80 7.21 -61.95
C GLU A 203 -8.58 6.89 -63.44
N SER A 204 -7.64 7.58 -64.10
CA SER A 204 -7.28 7.28 -65.51
C SER A 204 -6.27 6.14 -65.67
N THR A 205 -5.58 5.73 -64.59
CA THR A 205 -4.47 4.75 -64.63
C THR A 205 -4.80 3.42 -63.92
N SER A 206 -6.02 3.28 -63.41
CA SER A 206 -6.63 2.05 -62.88
C SER A 206 -7.67 1.51 -63.84
#